data_AF-A0A7L4RN65-F1
#
_entry.id   AF-A0A7L4RN65-F1
#
_cell.length_a   1.000
_cell.length_b   1.000
_cell.length_c   1.000
_cell.angle_alpha   90.00
_cell.angle_beta   90.00
_cell.angle_gamma   90.00
#
_symmetry.space_group_name_H-M   'P 1'
#
loop_
_entity.id
_entity.type
_entity.pdbx_description
1 polymer ?
#
loop_
_entity_poly.entity_id
_entity_poly.type
_entity_poly.pdbx_seq_one_letter_code
_entity_poly.pdbx_strand_id
1 'polypeptide(L)'
;MRCRLCSRLSVKCVGSSKNGSGCKAVVTVNRTSVGLVVFSRVGRERDYLLLHYASGHWDFSKGGVEKDESEEETALRELREETGISKVNVIPGFRESIHYFFREKNELVSKEVVFLLAESPSREVKLSHEHVGFEWLSLAQALERLTFENSKKVLEKAVGFLEKR
;
A
#
# COMPACT_ATOMS: atom_id res chain seq x y z
N MET A 1 -42.40 8.90 -23.47
CA MET A 1 -41.33 8.49 -24.40
C MET A 1 -40.20 7.89 -23.60
N ARG A 2 -39.86 6.59 -23.80
CA ARG A 2 -38.75 5.93 -23.11
C ARG A 2 -37.45 6.22 -23.86
N CYS A 3 -36.53 6.91 -23.20
CA CYS A 3 -35.18 7.12 -23.72
C CYS A 3 -34.40 5.79 -23.59
N ARG A 4 -34.13 5.14 -24.72
CA ARG A 4 -33.17 4.03 -24.81
C ARG A 4 -31.79 4.66 -25.00
N LEU A 5 -30.91 4.57 -24.01
CA LEU A 5 -29.46 4.50 -24.21
C LEU A 5 -28.76 4.11 -22.89
N CYS A 6 -27.78 3.22 -23.00
CA CYS A 6 -26.80 2.82 -21.97
C CYS A 6 -27.25 1.91 -20.81
N SER A 7 -27.64 0.69 -21.19
CA SER A 7 -27.41 -0.52 -20.39
C SER A 7 -25.94 -0.96 -20.49
N ARG A 8 -25.02 -0.46 -19.62
CA ARG A 8 -23.73 -1.16 -19.31
C ARG A 8 -22.78 -0.51 -18.28
N LEU A 9 -23.15 0.54 -17.56
CA LEU A 9 -22.32 1.05 -16.46
C LEU A 9 -23.11 0.94 -15.16
N SER A 10 -22.48 0.38 -14.12
CA SER A 10 -23.05 0.34 -12.78
C SER A 10 -23.01 1.76 -12.20
N VAL A 11 -23.94 2.61 -12.64
CA VAL A 11 -24.12 3.98 -12.18
C VAL A 11 -24.94 3.92 -10.89
N LYS A 12 -24.29 4.14 -9.73
CA LYS A 12 -25.02 4.43 -8.49
C LYS A 12 -25.29 5.92 -8.40
N CYS A 13 -26.56 6.31 -8.49
CA CYS A 13 -27.01 7.66 -8.15
C CYS A 13 -27.06 7.81 -6.62
N VAL A 14 -26.45 8.87 -6.08
CA VAL A 14 -26.63 9.27 -4.68
C VAL A 14 -27.05 10.74 -4.62
N GLY A 15 -28.25 10.99 -4.07
CA GLY A 15 -28.66 12.26 -3.45
C GLY A 15 -29.01 13.44 -4.37
N SER A 16 -30.32 13.71 -4.51
CA SER A 16 -30.88 14.87 -5.21
C SER A 16 -30.62 16.19 -4.48
N SER A 17 -29.86 17.10 -5.10
CA SER A 17 -29.89 18.53 -4.75
C SER A 17 -30.70 19.29 -5.80
N LYS A 18 -31.78 19.95 -5.37
CA LYS A 18 -32.55 20.86 -6.19
C LYS A 18 -31.77 22.17 -6.33
N ASN A 19 -30.91 22.26 -7.34
CA ASN A 19 -30.62 23.49 -8.08
C ASN A 19 -29.66 23.15 -9.23
N GLY A 20 -30.00 23.64 -10.43
CA GLY A 20 -29.32 23.30 -11.68
C GLY A 20 -27.82 23.60 -11.66
N SER A 21 -27.02 22.53 -11.65
CA SER A 21 -25.72 22.43 -12.32
C SER A 21 -25.35 20.94 -12.38
N GLY A 22 -25.02 20.45 -13.58
CA GLY A 22 -25.19 19.04 -13.98
C GLY A 22 -24.54 17.96 -13.12
N CYS A 23 -25.10 16.74 -13.18
CA CYS A 23 -24.45 15.52 -12.71
C CYS A 23 -23.14 15.33 -13.49
N LYS A 24 -22.00 15.70 -12.88
CA LYS A 24 -20.70 15.33 -13.42
C LYS A 24 -20.54 13.82 -13.26
N ALA A 25 -20.39 13.10 -14.35
CA ALA A 25 -19.95 11.72 -14.31
C ALA A 25 -18.54 11.72 -13.67
N VAL A 26 -18.42 11.12 -12.48
CA VAL A 26 -17.13 10.92 -11.84
C VAL A 26 -16.57 9.63 -12.42
N VAL A 27 -15.46 9.74 -13.15
CA VAL A 27 -14.73 8.56 -13.64
C VAL A 27 -14.04 7.93 -12.43
N THR A 28 -14.34 6.66 -12.17
CA THR A 28 -13.65 5.87 -11.15
C THR A 28 -12.54 5.06 -11.81
N VAL A 29 -11.31 5.24 -11.35
CA VAL A 29 -10.14 4.49 -11.84
C VAL A 29 -9.67 3.55 -10.75
N ASN A 30 -9.53 2.27 -11.07
CA ASN A 30 -8.97 1.28 -10.15
C ASN A 30 -7.46 1.27 -10.28
N ARG A 31 -6.74 1.29 -9.16
CA ARG A 31 -5.30 1.13 -9.11
C ARG A 31 -4.95 0.07 -8.07
N THR A 32 -4.09 -0.87 -8.45
CA THR A 32 -3.54 -1.88 -7.55
C THR A 32 -2.08 -1.56 -7.28
N SER A 33 -1.67 -1.75 -6.03
CA SER A 33 -0.27 -1.72 -5.62
C SER A 33 0.04 -2.95 -4.80
N VAL A 34 1.32 -3.29 -4.76
CA VAL A 34 1.84 -4.29 -3.84
C VAL A 34 2.98 -3.69 -3.03
N GLY A 35 3.02 -4.02 -1.75
CA GLY A 35 4.03 -3.58 -0.81
C GLY A 35 4.57 -4.71 0.04
N LEU A 36 5.63 -4.40 0.77
CA LEU A 36 6.30 -5.34 1.67
C LEU A 36 6.38 -4.78 3.08
N VAL A 37 5.83 -5.52 4.03
CA VAL A 37 6.25 -5.41 5.43
C VAL A 37 7.60 -6.10 5.53
N VAL A 38 8.67 -5.33 5.64
CA VAL A 38 10.02 -5.86 5.78
C VAL A 38 10.44 -5.79 7.24
N PHE A 39 10.91 -6.91 7.79
CA PHE A 39 11.52 -6.95 9.11
C PHE A 39 12.96 -7.47 9.04
N SER A 40 13.78 -7.09 10.02
CA SER A 40 15.12 -7.65 10.25
C SER A 40 15.19 -8.11 11.68
N ARG A 41 15.85 -9.25 11.94
CA ARG A 41 16.06 -9.72 13.31
C ARG A 41 17.21 -8.99 13.98
N VAL A 42 17.00 -8.64 15.24
CA VAL A 42 18.03 -8.14 16.16
C VAL A 42 18.02 -9.05 17.39
N GLY A 43 18.83 -10.10 17.35
CA GLY A 43 18.75 -11.17 18.34
C GLY A 43 17.40 -11.91 18.27
N ARG A 44 16.58 -11.79 19.32
CA ARG A 44 15.22 -12.36 19.38
C ARG A 44 14.12 -11.38 18.95
N GLU A 45 14.46 -10.11 18.82
CA GLU A 45 13.52 -9.06 18.47
C GLU A 45 13.52 -8.81 16.96
N ARG A 46 12.52 -8.04 16.50
CA ARG A 46 12.31 -7.69 15.10
C ARG A 46 12.16 -6.19 14.99
N ASP A 47 12.97 -5.59 14.14
CA ASP A 47 12.78 -4.22 13.68
C ASP A 47 12.13 -4.23 12.30
N TYR A 48 11.23 -3.27 12.05
CA TYR A 48 10.48 -3.12 10.82
C TYR A 48 10.94 -1.88 10.06
N LEU A 49 11.09 -2.01 8.74
CA LEU A 49 11.46 -0.92 7.87
C LEU A 49 10.23 -0.07 7.52
N LEU A 50 10.29 1.22 7.83
CA LEU A 50 9.34 2.22 7.35
C LEU A 50 10.06 3.28 6.51
N LEU A 51 9.36 3.81 5.51
CA LEU A 51 9.84 4.86 4.62
C LEU A 51 9.09 6.17 4.88
N HIS A 52 9.82 7.28 4.83
CA HIS A 52 9.25 8.62 4.88
C HIS A 52 9.00 9.12 3.48
N TYR A 53 7.74 9.15 3.09
CA TYR A 53 7.34 9.63 1.77
C TYR A 53 7.52 11.15 1.71
N ALA A 54 7.88 11.67 0.53
CA ALA A 54 8.03 13.13 0.32
C ALA A 54 6.76 13.95 0.64
N SER A 55 5.59 13.30 0.70
CA SER A 55 4.32 13.91 1.12
C SER A 55 4.12 13.97 2.65
N GLY A 56 5.11 13.55 3.43
CA GLY A 56 5.16 13.71 4.89
C GLY A 56 4.57 12.55 5.70
N HIS A 57 4.14 11.46 5.05
CA HIS A 57 3.62 10.28 5.74
C HIS A 57 4.66 9.16 5.82
N TRP A 58 4.45 8.26 6.77
CA TRP A 58 5.25 7.08 7.02
C TRP A 58 4.43 5.83 6.73
N ASP A 59 4.98 4.96 5.88
CA ASP A 59 4.34 3.72 5.46
C ASP A 59 5.41 2.70 5.04
N PHE A 60 4.96 1.51 4.65
CA PHE A 60 5.82 0.49 4.07
C PHE A 60 6.26 0.84 2.64
N SER A 61 7.25 0.11 2.14
CA SER A 61 7.58 0.07 0.71
C SER A 61 6.37 -0.46 -0.07
N LYS A 62 5.99 0.22 -1.16
CA LYS A 62 4.89 -0.18 -2.05
C LYS A 62 4.90 0.62 -3.35
N GLY A 63 4.54 -0.04 -4.44
CA GLY A 63 4.27 0.65 -5.69
C GLY A 63 3.37 -0.13 -6.63
N GLY A 64 3.26 0.34 -7.87
CA GLY A 64 2.22 -0.10 -8.81
C GLY A 64 2.55 -1.46 -9.41
N VAL A 65 1.53 -2.27 -9.66
CA VAL A 65 1.70 -3.51 -10.44
C VAL A 65 1.97 -3.13 -11.90
N GLU A 66 3.11 -3.55 -12.45
CA GLU A 66 3.39 -3.42 -13.88
C GLU A 66 2.85 -4.62 -14.67
N LYS A 67 2.89 -4.52 -15.99
CA LYS A 67 2.28 -5.52 -16.86
C LYS A 67 3.01 -6.86 -16.70
N ASP A 68 2.22 -7.90 -16.47
CA ASP A 68 2.67 -9.30 -16.37
C ASP A 68 3.49 -9.62 -15.09
N GLU A 69 3.48 -8.75 -14.07
CA GLU A 69 4.10 -9.01 -12.76
C GLU A 69 3.15 -9.75 -11.79
N SER A 70 3.69 -10.71 -11.05
CA SER A 70 3.06 -11.24 -9.84
C SER A 70 3.15 -10.25 -8.67
N GLU A 71 2.38 -10.51 -7.60
CA GLU A 71 2.44 -9.70 -6.39
C GLU A 71 3.84 -9.68 -5.79
N GLU A 72 4.50 -10.84 -5.75
CA GLU A 72 5.86 -10.96 -5.20
C GLU A 72 6.88 -10.23 -6.07
N GLU A 73 6.81 -10.37 -7.39
CA GLU A 73 7.70 -9.65 -8.32
C GLU A 73 7.54 -8.13 -8.18
N THR A 74 6.29 -7.65 -8.15
CA THR A 74 5.98 -6.23 -7.95
C THR A 74 6.61 -5.73 -6.65
N ALA A 75 6.37 -6.43 -5.54
CA ALA A 75 6.82 -5.97 -4.23
C ALA A 75 8.35 -6.00 -4.09
N LEU A 76 9.02 -7.00 -4.66
CA LEU A 76 10.48 -7.10 -4.67
C LEU A 76 11.13 -6.04 -5.58
N ARG A 77 10.55 -5.75 -6.74
CA ARG A 77 11.01 -4.66 -7.61
C ARG A 77 10.92 -3.33 -6.89
N GLU A 78 9.74 -3.01 -6.34
CA GLU A 78 9.49 -1.76 -5.62
C GLU A 78 10.42 -1.61 -4.41
N LEU A 79 10.59 -2.67 -3.61
CA LEU A 79 11.55 -2.64 -2.50
C LEU A 79 12.96 -2.32 -2.98
N ARG A 80 13.41 -2.93 -4.09
CA ARG A 80 14.73 -2.67 -4.65
C ARG A 80 14.86 -1.24 -5.18
N GLU A 81 13.84 -0.74 -5.86
CA GLU A 81 13.81 0.60 -6.44
C GLU A 81 13.80 1.68 -5.36
N GLU A 82 12.97 1.52 -4.33
CA GLU A 82 12.78 2.50 -3.25
C GLU A 82 13.92 2.49 -2.23
N THR A 83 14.53 1.33 -1.95
CA THR A 83 15.43 1.14 -0.80
C THR A 83 16.79 0.54 -1.14
N GLY A 84 16.98 0.03 -2.36
CA GLY A 84 18.19 -0.70 -2.75
C GLY A 84 18.29 -2.12 -2.17
N ILE A 85 17.38 -2.54 -1.29
CA ILE A 85 17.37 -3.89 -0.72
C ILE A 85 16.96 -4.89 -1.80
N SER A 86 17.85 -5.84 -2.09
CA SER A 86 17.65 -6.87 -3.14
C SER A 86 17.62 -8.30 -2.61
N LYS A 87 18.06 -8.51 -1.35
CA LYS A 87 18.11 -9.83 -0.73
C LYS A 87 17.18 -9.85 0.46
N VAL A 88 16.02 -10.47 0.28
CA VAL A 88 15.06 -10.74 1.35
C VAL A 88 14.54 -12.17 1.21
N ASN A 89 14.07 -12.72 2.32
CA ASN A 89 13.37 -13.99 2.36
C ASN A 89 11.87 -13.71 2.50
N VAL A 90 11.10 -13.89 1.42
CA VAL A 90 9.64 -13.74 1.45
C VAL A 90 9.05 -14.84 2.32
N ILE A 91 8.19 -14.47 3.26
CA ILE A 91 7.57 -15.40 4.20
C ILE A 91 6.24 -15.89 3.61
N PRO A 92 6.14 -17.14 3.16
CA PRO A 92 4.94 -17.62 2.50
C PRO A 92 3.76 -17.74 3.49
N GLY A 93 2.57 -17.43 2.97
CA GLY A 93 1.29 -17.56 3.69
C GLY A 93 0.78 -16.27 4.33
N PHE A 94 1.57 -15.19 4.33
CA PHE A 94 1.07 -13.87 4.72
C PHE A 94 0.67 -13.05 3.48
N ARG A 95 -0.57 -12.59 3.46
CA ARG A 95 -1.10 -11.67 2.44
C ARG A 95 -2.24 -10.87 3.03
N GLU A 96 -2.08 -9.55 3.11
CA GLU A 96 -3.10 -8.64 3.64
C GLU A 96 -3.40 -7.53 2.64
N SER A 97 -4.66 -7.11 2.55
CA SER A 97 -5.04 -6.03 1.62
C SER A 97 -5.76 -4.90 2.34
N ILE A 98 -5.47 -3.68 1.90
CA ILE A 98 -6.16 -2.47 2.33
C ILE A 98 -6.78 -1.80 1.11
N HIS A 99 -7.92 -1.14 1.33
CA HIS A 99 -8.66 -0.45 0.28
C HIS A 99 -9.02 0.95 0.75
N TYR A 100 -8.77 1.94 -0.11
CA TYR A 100 -9.15 3.32 0.15
C TYR A 100 -9.42 4.08 -1.14
N PHE A 101 -10.12 5.21 -1.00
CA PHE A 101 -10.42 6.10 -2.12
C PHE A 101 -9.69 7.41 -1.93
N PHE A 102 -9.17 7.98 -3.01
CA PHE A 102 -8.65 9.34 -3.04
C PHE A 102 -9.01 10.02 -4.35
N ARG A 103 -8.92 11.36 -4.37
CA ARG A 103 -9.15 12.12 -5.59
C ARG A 103 -7.82 12.51 -6.21
N GLU A 104 -7.68 12.24 -7.50
CA GLU A 104 -6.57 12.72 -8.31
C GLU A 104 -7.15 13.51 -9.48
N LYS A 105 -6.86 14.82 -9.53
CA LYS A 105 -7.47 15.75 -10.49
C LYS A 105 -9.01 15.65 -10.48
N ASN A 106 -9.62 15.17 -11.56
CA ASN A 106 -11.07 15.01 -11.71
C ASN A 106 -11.56 13.56 -11.57
N GLU A 107 -10.68 12.65 -11.13
CA GLU A 107 -10.97 11.22 -11.05
C GLU A 107 -11.06 10.77 -9.58
N LEU A 108 -11.98 9.84 -9.31
CA LEU A 108 -12.01 9.11 -8.05
C LEU A 108 -11.18 7.85 -8.21
N VAL A 109 -10.06 7.75 -7.50
CA VAL A 109 -9.21 6.58 -7.55
C VAL A 109 -9.65 5.60 -6.46
N SER A 110 -10.00 4.38 -6.85
CA SER A 110 -10.16 3.24 -5.95
C SER A 110 -8.84 2.51 -5.86
N LYS A 111 -8.14 2.65 -4.73
CA LYS A 111 -6.81 2.06 -4.52
C LYS A 111 -6.94 0.80 -3.67
N GLU A 112 -6.40 -0.30 -4.20
CA GLU A 112 -6.07 -1.50 -3.44
C GLU A 112 -4.56 -1.55 -3.24
N VAL A 113 -4.13 -1.89 -2.03
CA VAL A 113 -2.73 -2.22 -1.73
C VAL A 113 -2.68 -3.58 -1.07
N VAL A 114 -1.94 -4.51 -1.67
CA VAL A 114 -1.64 -5.82 -1.10
C VAL A 114 -0.28 -5.75 -0.40
N PHE A 115 -0.18 -6.28 0.80
CA PHE A 115 1.06 -6.39 1.56
C PHE A 115 1.45 -7.84 1.73
N LEU A 116 2.70 -8.12 1.35
CA LEU A 116 3.42 -9.35 1.64
C LEU A 116 4.38 -9.11 2.81
N LEU A 117 5.02 -10.18 3.30
CA LEU A 117 5.93 -10.14 4.43
C LEU A 117 7.28 -10.72 4.03
N ALA A 118 8.37 -10.04 4.38
CA ALA A 118 9.71 -10.54 4.11
C ALA A 118 10.67 -10.24 5.26
N GLU A 119 11.64 -11.14 5.43
CA GLU A 119 12.78 -10.98 6.32
C GLU A 119 13.99 -10.47 5.54
N SER A 120 14.57 -9.36 5.95
CA SER A 120 15.85 -8.89 5.42
C SER A 120 17.00 -9.32 6.33
N PRO A 121 18.09 -9.89 5.79
CA PRO A 121 19.31 -10.18 6.55
C PRO A 121 20.19 -8.93 6.78
N SER A 122 19.89 -7.81 6.11
CA SER A 122 20.62 -6.55 6.21
C SER A 122 19.69 -5.37 6.48
N ARG A 123 20.22 -4.36 7.17
CA ARG A 123 19.54 -3.08 7.42
C ARG A 123 20.04 -1.94 6.52
N GLU A 124 20.94 -2.24 5.59
CA GLU A 124 21.47 -1.26 4.65
C GLU A 124 20.38 -0.80 3.68
N VAL A 125 20.13 0.50 3.66
CA VAL A 125 19.14 1.14 2.79
C VAL A 125 19.82 2.26 2.01
N LYS A 126 19.58 2.27 0.70
CA LYS A 126 19.92 3.37 -0.20
C LYS A 126 18.62 3.86 -0.84
N LEU A 127 18.11 4.98 -0.34
CA LEU A 127 16.85 5.53 -0.80
C LEU A 127 16.91 6.00 -2.26
N SER A 128 15.77 5.83 -2.94
CA SER A 128 15.46 6.54 -4.17
C SER A 128 15.07 8.00 -3.90
N HIS A 129 14.72 8.73 -4.95
CA HIS A 129 14.23 10.11 -4.85
C HIS A 129 12.77 10.20 -4.40
N GLU A 130 12.05 9.08 -4.30
CA GLU A 130 10.64 9.04 -3.90
C GLU A 130 10.46 9.23 -2.38
N HIS A 131 11.51 8.91 -1.62
CA HIS A 131 11.52 8.91 -0.17
C HIS A 131 12.57 9.87 0.37
N VAL A 132 12.24 10.55 1.46
CA VAL A 132 13.12 11.55 2.10
C VAL A 132 13.76 11.01 3.38
N GLY A 133 13.44 9.78 3.78
CA GLY A 133 13.97 9.13 4.97
C GLY A 133 13.52 7.68 5.11
N PHE A 134 14.17 6.95 5.99
CA PHE A 134 13.77 5.61 6.41
C PHE A 134 14.14 5.40 7.88
N GLU A 135 13.41 4.50 8.54
CA GLU A 135 13.72 4.07 9.89
C GLU A 135 13.51 2.57 10.02
N TRP A 136 14.39 1.91 10.77
CA TRP A 136 14.18 0.56 11.25
C TRP A 136 13.76 0.64 12.72
N LEU A 137 12.55 0.21 13.02
CA LEU A 137 11.91 0.47 14.31
C LEU A 137 11.40 -0.80 14.95
N SER A 138 11.48 -0.87 16.29
CA SER A 138 10.79 -1.91 17.05
C SER A 138 9.28 -1.87 16.78
N LEU A 139 8.56 -2.95 17.10
CA LEU A 139 7.10 -3.01 16.88
C LEU A 139 6.35 -1.79 17.46
N ALA A 140 6.63 -1.44 18.72
CA ALA A 140 5.95 -0.33 19.39
C ALA A 140 6.23 1.00 18.65
N GLN A 141 7.49 1.27 18.32
CA GLN A 141 7.88 2.49 17.61
C GLN A 141 7.31 2.52 16.18
N ALA A 142 7.29 1.38 15.48
CA ALA A 142 6.74 1.30 14.13
C ALA A 142 5.23 1.59 14.12
N LEU A 143 4.47 1.07 15.10
CA LEU A 143 3.04 1.37 15.26
C LEU A 143 2.78 2.84 15.57
N GLU A 144 3.63 3.49 16.37
CA GLU A 144 3.56 4.92 16.63
C GLU A 144 3.94 5.76 15.40
N ARG A 145 4.92 5.31 14.62
CA ARG A 145 5.46 6.03 13.47
C ARG A 145 4.54 5.97 12.25
N LEU A 146 3.90 4.82 12.01
CA LEU A 146 2.98 4.62 10.89
C LEU A 146 1.87 5.67 10.89
N THR A 147 1.69 6.34 9.76
CA THR A 147 0.72 7.45 9.66
C THR A 147 -0.72 6.96 9.56
N PHE A 148 -0.95 5.82 8.92
CA PHE A 148 -2.30 5.35 8.62
C PHE A 148 -2.70 4.14 9.46
N GLU A 149 -3.92 4.18 9.99
CA GLU A 149 -4.50 3.10 10.82
C GLU A 149 -4.63 1.76 10.08
N ASN A 150 -4.80 1.79 8.76
CA ASN A 150 -4.82 0.58 7.95
C ASN A 150 -3.43 -0.09 7.87
N SER A 151 -2.35 0.68 7.72
CA SER A 151 -0.97 0.18 7.75
C SER A 151 -0.62 -0.37 9.14
N LYS A 152 -1.07 0.27 10.23
CA LYS A 152 -0.90 -0.26 11.60
C LYS A 152 -1.55 -1.64 11.76
N LYS A 153 -2.79 -1.80 11.28
CA LYS A 153 -3.49 -3.11 11.31
C LYS A 153 -2.77 -4.17 10.48
N VAL A 154 -2.16 -3.79 9.35
CA VAL A 154 -1.33 -4.71 8.55
C VAL A 154 -0.13 -5.17 9.37
N LEU A 155 0.55 -4.26 10.08
CA LEU A 155 1.68 -4.59 10.94
C LEU A 155 1.29 -5.54 12.08
N GLU A 156 0.20 -5.25 12.78
CA GLU A 156 -0.33 -6.11 13.86
C GLU A 156 -0.62 -7.53 13.37
N LYS A 157 -1.24 -7.65 12.18
CA LYS A 157 -1.50 -8.96 11.57
C LYS A 157 -0.21 -9.67 11.16
N ALA A 158 0.77 -8.94 10.62
CA ALA A 158 2.08 -9.51 10.25
C ALA A 158 2.79 -10.07 11.49
N VAL A 159 2.80 -9.33 12.59
CA VAL A 159 3.36 -9.77 13.87
C VAL A 159 2.63 -11.00 14.37
N GLY A 160 1.30 -10.96 14.45
CA GLY A 160 0.50 -12.09 14.91
C GLY A 160 0.61 -13.32 14.01
N PHE A 161 0.92 -13.16 12.73
CA PHE A 161 1.25 -14.27 11.83
C PHE A 161 2.61 -14.88 12.16
N LEU A 162 3.63 -14.04 12.42
CA LEU A 162 4.96 -14.50 12.76
C LEU A 162 5.07 -15.15 14.16
N GLU A 163 4.16 -14.84 15.08
CA GLU A 163 4.11 -15.45 16.42
C GLU A 163 3.50 -16.86 16.43
N LYS A 164 2.72 -17.20 15.40
CA LYS A 164 2.06 -18.51 15.26
C LYS A 164 2.91 -19.54 14.53
N ARG A 165 4.13 -19.17 14.13
CA ARG A 165 5.11 -20.01 13.44
C ARG A 165 6.22 -20.42 14.41
#